data_AF-A0A1E4UYY8-F1
#
_entry.id   AF-A0A1E4UYY8-F1
#
_cell.length_a   1.000
_cell.length_b   1.000
_cell.length_c   1.000
_cell.angle_alpha   90.00
_cell.angle_beta   90.00
_cell.angle_gamma   90.00
#
_symmetry.space_group_name_H-M   'P 1'
#
loop_
_entity.id
_entity.type
_entity.pdbx_description
1 polymer ?
#
loop_
_entity_poly.entity_id
_entity_poly.type
_entity_poly.pdbx_seq_one_letter_code
_entity_poly.pdbx_strand_id
1 'polypeptide(L)' 'MKVEELAPDLFADCPRYLTPQRFAELASLQKQQNMVTQWIDDGALPTRCFGKYRLIDIQTLIQRLNQAQGVQG' A
#
# COMPACT_ATOMS: atom_id res chain seq x y z
N MET A 1 8.90 -0.89 -12.12
CA MET A 1 7.46 -0.60 -12.05
C MET A 1 7.28 0.87 -11.77
N LYS A 2 6.63 1.64 -12.64
CA LYS A 2 6.15 2.97 -12.24
C LYS A 2 4.91 2.70 -11.40
N VAL A 3 5.06 2.79 -10.09
CA VAL A 3 3.95 3.08 -9.18
C VAL A 3 3.33 4.34 -9.76
N GLU A 4 2.29 4.23 -10.59
CA GLU A 4 1.42 5.37 -10.86
C GLU A 4 1.11 5.93 -9.48
N GLU A 5 1.60 7.14 -9.22
CA GLU A 5 1.88 7.67 -7.88
C GLU A 5 0.68 7.40 -6.98
N LEU A 6 0.82 6.43 -6.06
CA LEU A 6 -0.20 6.12 -5.08
C LEU A 6 -0.40 7.41 -4.29
N ALA A 7 -1.46 8.15 -4.61
CA ALA A 7 -1.73 9.41 -3.94
C ALA A 7 -2.06 9.10 -2.48
N PRO A 8 -1.34 9.70 -1.50
CA PRO A 8 -1.62 9.49 -0.08
C PRO A 8 -3.10 9.69 0.27
N ASP A 9 -3.75 10.64 -0.40
CA ASP A 9 -5.16 10.99 -0.23
C ASP A 9 -6.12 9.84 -0.53
N LEU A 10 -5.73 8.86 -1.36
CA LEU A 10 -6.53 7.65 -1.60
C LEU A 10 -6.76 6.83 -0.32
N PHE A 11 -5.90 7.03 0.68
CA PHE A 11 -5.86 6.24 1.90
C PHE A 11 -6.16 7.04 3.18
N ALA A 12 -6.46 8.34 3.07
CA ALA A 12 -6.60 9.23 4.22
C ALA A 12 -7.68 8.77 5.22
N ASP A 13 -8.81 8.26 4.71
CA ASP A 13 -9.94 7.77 5.52
C ASP A 13 -9.95 6.23 5.71
N CYS A 14 -8.87 5.54 5.36
CA CYS A 14 -8.80 4.10 5.47
C CYS A 14 -8.45 3.64 6.89
N PRO A 15 -8.98 2.48 7.34
CA PRO A 15 -8.43 1.79 8.49
C PRO A 15 -6.92 1.58 8.35
N ARG A 16 -6.22 1.60 9.48
CA ARG A 16 -4.75 1.43 9.53
C ARG A 16 -4.25 0.18 8.82
N TYR A 17 -5.01 -0.91 8.86
CA TYR A 17 -4.65 -2.17 8.23
C TYR A 17 -5.69 -2.58 7.19
N LEU A 18 -5.22 -2.86 5.98
CA LEU A 18 -6.07 -3.35 4.89
C LEU A 18 -5.63 -4.72 4.41
N THR A 19 -6.59 -5.51 3.93
CA THR A 19 -6.28 -6.72 3.19
C THR A 19 -5.65 -6.36 1.83
N PRO A 20 -4.81 -7.23 1.24
CA PRO A 20 -4.27 -7.01 -0.10
C PRO A 20 -5.37 -6.76 -1.15
N GLN A 21 -6.50 -7.48 -1.01
CA GLN A 21 -7.66 -7.30 -1.88
C GLN A 21 -8.26 -5.89 -1.73
N ARG A 22 -8.52 -5.43 -0.50
CA ARG A 22 -9.12 -4.11 -0.27
C ARG A 22 -8.19 -2.98 -0.72
N PHE A 23 -6.89 -3.16 -0.52
CA PHE A 23 -5.88 -2.24 -1.06
C PHE A 23 -5.94 -2.18 -2.59
N ALA A 24 -6.00 -3.34 -3.27
CA ALA A 24 -6.11 -3.39 -4.72
C ALA A 24 -7.39 -2.72 -5.24
N GLU A 25 -8.50 -2.83 -4.52
CA GLU A 25 -9.74 -2.12 -4.86
C GLU A 25 -9.58 -0.60 -4.81
N LEU A 26 -8.99 -0.08 -3.73
CA LEU A 26 -8.82 1.36 -3.54
C LEU A 26 -7.78 1.96 -4.49
N ALA A 27 -6.72 1.21 -4.78
CA ALA A 27 -5.67 1.62 -5.71
C ALA A 27 -6.06 1.42 -7.20
N SER A 28 -7.27 0.98 -7.52
CA SER A 28 -7.68 0.62 -8.89
C SER A 28 -6.81 -0.48 -9.54
N LEU A 29 -6.31 -1.40 -8.71
CA LEU A 29 -5.43 -2.52 -9.07
C LEU A 29 -6.13 -3.89 -9.00
N GLN A 30 -7.46 -3.95 -9.10
CA GLN A 30 -8.23 -5.20 -8.93
C GLN A 30 -7.84 -6.29 -9.93
N LYS A 31 -7.37 -5.89 -11.12
CA LYS A 31 -6.91 -6.81 -12.18
C LYS A 31 -5.44 -7.21 -12.01
N GLN A 32 -4.73 -6.60 -11.07
CA GLN A 32 -3.29 -6.76 -10.87
C GLN A 32 -2.96 -7.31 -9.48
N GLN A 33 -3.79 -8.21 -8.94
CA GLN A 33 -3.59 -8.77 -7.59
C GLN A 33 -2.25 -9.52 -7.44
N ASN A 34 -1.78 -10.17 -8.52
CA ASN A 34 -0.45 -10.82 -8.53
C ASN A 34 0.67 -9.81 -8.28
N MET A 35 0.53 -8.61 -8.83
CA MET A 35 1.48 -7.51 -8.67
C MET A 35 1.50 -6.97 -7.25
N VAL A 36 0.31 -6.81 -6.64
CA VAL A 36 0.17 -6.41 -5.23
C VAL A 36 0.78 -7.46 -4.30
N THR A 37 0.60 -8.75 -4.62
CA THR A 37 1.21 -9.86 -3.87
C THR A 37 2.73 -9.82 -3.98
N GLN A 38 3.25 -9.64 -5.19
CA GLN A 38 4.70 -9.52 -5.41
C GLN A 38 5.30 -8.33 -4.63
N TRP A 39 4.63 -7.17 -4.60
CA TRP A 39 5.09 -6.03 -3.80
C TRP A 39 5.14 -6.30 -2.30
N ILE A 40 4.22 -7.11 -1.81
CA ILE A 40 4.22 -7.53 -0.41
C ILE A 40 5.40 -8.45 -0.14
N ASP A 41 5.66 -9.40 -1.03
CA ASP A 41 6.75 -10.36 -0.88
C ASP A 41 8.13 -9.72 -1.05
N ASP A 42 8.25 -8.73 -1.95
CA ASP A 42 9.46 -7.93 -2.16
C ASP A 42 9.68 -6.88 -1.04
N GLY A 43 8.74 -6.73 -0.10
CA GLY A 43 8.81 -5.77 1.00
C GLY A 43 8.56 -4.31 0.59
N ALA A 44 8.14 -4.07 -0.65
CA ALA A 44 7.81 -2.75 -1.17
C ALA A 44 6.60 -2.14 -0.45
N LEU A 45 5.60 -2.97 -0.12
CA LEU A 45 4.47 -2.56 0.72
C LEU A 45 4.76 -2.86 2.20
N PRO A 46 4.60 -1.88 3.11
CA PRO A 46 4.72 -2.15 4.54
C PRO A 46 3.56 -3.06 4.96
N THR A 47 3.89 -4.16 5.66
CA THR A 47 2.89 -5.12 6.12
C THR A 47 3.07 -5.49 7.58
N ARG A 48 2.00 -6.00 8.17
CA ARG A 48 1.98 -6.59 9.51
C ARG A 48 1.24 -7.91 9.51
N CYS A 49 1.79 -8.90 10.22
CA CYS A 49 1.15 -10.19 10.42
C CYS A 49 0.25 -10.18 11.65
N PHE A 50 -0.97 -10.69 11.49
CA PHE A 50 -1.94 -10.98 12.54
C PHE A 50 -2.32 -12.46 12.44
N GLY A 51 -1.63 -13.31 13.21
CA GLY A 51 -1.71 -14.75 13.03
C GLY A 51 -1.31 -15.15 11.61
N LYS A 52 -2.21 -15.81 10.89
CA LYS A 52 -2.00 -16.23 9.49
C LYS A 52 -2.28 -15.13 8.45
N TYR A 53 -2.81 -13.98 8.87
CA TYR A 53 -3.19 -12.91 7.96
C TYR A 53 -2.06 -11.88 7.83
N ARG A 54 -1.66 -11.58 6.60
CA ARG A 54 -0.73 -10.48 6.29
C ARG A 54 -1.54 -9.30 5.77
N LEU A 55 -1.54 -8.19 6.51
CA LEU A 55 -2.25 -6.96 6.17
C LEU A 55 -1.26 -5.85 5.83
N ILE A 56 -1.66 -4.92 4.98
CA ILE A 56 -0.87 -3.74 4.60
C ILE A 56 -1.05 -2.66 5.67
N ASP A 57 0.05 -2.13 6.20
CA ASP A 57 0.04 -1.01 7.15
C ASP A 57 -0.04 0.32 6.38
N ILE A 58 -1.26 0.83 6.27
CA ILE A 58 -1.59 2.03 5.51
C ILE A 58 -0.98 3.28 6.13
N GLN A 59 -0.91 3.35 7.45
CA GLN A 59 -0.31 4.49 8.14
C GLN A 59 1.18 4.62 7.77
N THR A 60 1.90 3.50 7.77
CA THR A 60 3.32 3.46 7.36
C THR A 60 3.46 3.75 5.87
N LEU A 61 2.54 3.27 5.04
CA LEU A 61 2.55 3.54 3.60
C LEU A 61 2.40 5.04 3.32
N ILE A 62 1.42 5.72 3.93
CA ILE A 62 1.21 7.17 3.79
C ILE A 62 2.46 7.94 4.23
N GLN A 63 3.09 7.55 5.34
CA GLN A 63 4.34 8.17 5.79
C GLN A 63 5.47 8.03 4.75
N ARG A 64 5.65 6.85 4.14
CA ARG A 64 6.64 6.62 3.08
C ARG A 64 6.35 7.45 1.83
N LEU A 65 5.08 7.54 1.43
CA LEU A 65 4.66 8.31 0.26
C LEU A 65 4.89 9.81 0.47
N ASN A 66 4.50 10.36 1.63
CA ASN A 66 4.72 11.76 1.98
C ASN A 66 6.22 12.11 2.04
N GLN A 67 7.06 11.19 2.55
CA GLN A 67 8.51 11.37 2.55
C GLN A 67 9.08 11.39 1.13
N ALA A 68 8.62 10.48 0.26
CA ALA A 68 9.05 10.46 -1.14
C ALA A 68 8.65 11.74 -1.90
N GLN A 69 7.49 12.33 -1.56
CA GLN A 69 7.04 13.61 -2.13
C GLN A 69 7.78 14.83 -1.55
N GLY A 70 8.23 14.76 -0.29
CA GLY A 70 8.95 15.83 0.40
C GLY A 70 10.44 15.98 0.03
N VAL A 71 11.02 15.08 -0.77
CA VAL A 71 12.44 15.12 -1.19
C VAL A 71 12.65 15.95 -2.47
N GLN A 72 11.65 16.73 -2.91
CA GLN A 72 11.78 17.68 -4.04
C GLN A 72 11.99 19.15 -3.62
N GLY A 73 12.67 19.39 -2.49
CA GLY A 73 13.04 20.73 -2.00
C GLY A 73 14.55 20.94 -1.96
#